data_AF-A0A4R2C412-F1
#
_entry.id   AF-A0A4R2C412-F1
#
_cell.length_a   1.000
_cell.length_b   1.000
_cell.length_c   1.000
_cell.angle_alpha   90.00
_cell.angle_beta   90.00
_cell.angle_gamma   90.00
#
_symmetry.space_group_name_H-M   'P 1'
#
loop_
_entity.id
_entity.type
_entity.pdbx_description
1 polymer ?
#
loop_
_entity_poly.entity_id
_entity_poly.type
_entity_poly.pdbx_seq_one_letter_code
_entity_poly.pdbx_strand_id
1 'polypeptide(L)' 'MTFDANTLKRLAYFLVNTDMSELVEAGVISEGNNDQWKRFNHDFDVFVIKLPDDRRQKLCDLINDRLGLRASVLEAAE' A
#
# COMPACT_ATOMS: atom_id res chain seq x y z
N MET A 1 -7.73 10.01 -13.49
CA MET A 1 -7.73 9.75 -12.03
C MET A 1 -7.28 11.03 -11.36
N THR A 2 -8.09 11.59 -10.46
CA THR A 2 -7.76 12.84 -9.78
C THR A 2 -7.28 12.50 -8.38
N PHE A 3 -6.08 12.94 -8.04
CA PHE A 3 -5.47 12.75 -6.73
C PHE A 3 -5.77 13.99 -5.89
N ASP A 4 -6.35 13.83 -4.71
CA ASP A 4 -6.76 14.96 -3.86
C ASP A 4 -6.02 14.99 -2.51
N ALA A 5 -6.24 16.05 -1.74
CA ALA A 5 -5.59 16.23 -0.43
C ALA A 5 -5.93 15.11 0.57
N ASN A 6 -7.13 14.53 0.47
CA ASN A 6 -7.53 13.42 1.32
C ASN A 6 -6.82 12.12 0.94
N THR A 7 -6.58 11.92 -0.36
CA THR A 7 -5.84 10.77 -0.89
C THR A 7 -4.40 10.80 -0.40
N LEU A 8 -3.75 11.98 -0.44
CA LEU A 8 -2.43 12.19 0.15
C LEU A 8 -2.38 11.84 1.65
N LYS A 9 -3.32 12.38 2.43
CA LYS A 9 -3.40 12.13 3.86
C LYS A 9 -3.63 10.66 4.18
N ARG A 10 -4.51 9.98 3.44
CA ARG A 10 -4.81 8.56 3.61
C ARG A 10 -3.60 7.68 3.27
N LEU A 11 -2.87 7.99 2.19
CA LEU A 11 -1.64 7.29 1.86
C LEU A 11 -0.58 7.50 2.96
N ALA A 12 -0.37 8.72 3.44
CA ALA A 12 0.56 8.99 4.53
C ALA A 12 0.18 8.23 5.81
N TYR A 13 -1.12 8.22 6.15
CA TYR A 13 -1.64 7.44 7.29
C TYR A 13 -1.37 5.94 7.14
N PHE A 14 -1.58 5.39 5.94
CA PHE A 14 -1.24 4.00 5.63
C PHE A 14 0.25 3.74 5.89
N LEU A 15 1.14 4.53 5.30
CA LEU A 15 2.60 4.31 5.37
C LEU A 15 3.13 4.32 6.81
N VAL A 16 2.70 5.29 7.62
CA VAL A 16 3.22 5.43 9.00
C VAL A 16 2.64 4.41 9.99
N ASN A 17 1.55 3.72 9.63
CA ASN A 17 0.91 2.71 10.48
C ASN A 17 1.08 1.28 9.94
N THR A 18 1.81 1.07 8.85
CA THR A 18 2.01 -0.26 8.27
C THR A 18 3.31 -0.87 8.77
N ASP A 19 3.22 -2.02 9.43
CA ASP A 19 4.37 -2.76 9.91
C ASP A 19 4.84 -3.84 8.91
N MET A 20 6.09 -4.30 9.07
CA MET A 20 6.70 -5.29 8.19
C MET A 20 5.88 -6.59 8.08
N SER A 21 5.29 -7.05 9.18
CA SER A 21 4.49 -8.28 9.22
C SER A 21 3.26 -8.17 8.32
N GLU A 22 2.61 -7.02 8.25
CA GLU A 22 1.43 -6.81 7.41
C GLU A 22 1.80 -6.91 5.92
N LEU A 23 2.97 -6.38 5.54
CA LEU A 23 3.47 -6.49 4.16
C LEU A 23 3.87 -7.93 3.80
N VAL A 24 4.39 -8.70 4.77
CA VAL A 24 4.72 -10.12 4.58
C VAL A 24 3.44 -10.95 4.46
N GLU A 25 2.48 -10.74 5.36
CA GLU A 25 1.18 -11.46 5.37
C GLU A 25 0.38 -11.19 4.08
N ALA A 26 0.34 -9.92 3.63
CA ALA A 26 -0.27 -9.56 2.35
C ALA A 26 0.53 -10.05 1.13
N GLY A 27 1.74 -10.60 1.33
CA GLY A 27 2.61 -11.09 0.27
C GLY A 27 3.19 -9.99 -0.61
N VAL A 28 3.27 -8.75 -0.12
CA VAL A 28 3.90 -7.60 -0.79
C VAL A 28 5.42 -7.74 -0.76
N ILE A 29 5.97 -8.20 0.36
CA ILE A 29 7.41 -8.48 0.52
C ILE A 29 7.61 -9.91 1.01
N SER A 30 8.82 -10.44 0.81
CA SER A 30 9.17 -11.76 1.33
C SER A 30 9.55 -11.68 2.82
N GLU A 31 9.27 -12.74 3.58
CA GLU A 31 9.72 -12.86 4.97
C GLU A 31 11.24 -12.68 5.08
N GLY A 32 11.70 -11.99 6.12
CA GLY A 32 13.12 -11.70 6.36
C GLY A 32 13.76 -10.69 5.39
N ASN A 33 13.00 -10.10 4.45
CA ASN A 33 13.55 -9.13 3.50
C ASN A 33 13.65 -7.70 4.08
N ASN A 34 14.69 -7.48 4.88
CA ASN A 34 14.95 -6.19 5.53
C ASN A 34 15.22 -5.05 4.55
N ASP A 35 15.75 -5.34 3.35
CA ASP A 35 16.02 -4.32 2.33
C ASP A 35 14.73 -3.76 1.72
N GLN A 36 13.75 -4.64 1.45
CA GLN A 36 12.43 -4.22 0.99
C GLN A 36 11.70 -3.42 2.08
N TRP A 37 11.80 -3.84 3.34
CA TRP A 37 11.26 -3.08 4.47
C TRP A 37 11.90 -1.70 4.61
N LYS A 38 13.24 -1.62 4.50
CA LYS A 38 13.96 -0.35 4.54
C LYS A 38 13.52 0.60 3.42
N ARG A 39 13.38 0.09 2.19
CA ARG A 39 12.89 0.89 1.06
C ARG A 39 11.45 1.35 1.25
N PHE A 40 10.57 0.51 1.81
CA PHE A 40 9.20 0.93 2.13
C PHE A 40 9.18 2.18 3.03
N ASN A 41 10.08 2.24 4.02
CA ASN A 41 10.14 3.34 5.00
C ASN A 41 10.90 4.58 4.52
N HIS A 42 11.93 4.43 3.70
CA HIS A 42 12.84 5.53 3.35
C HIS A 42 12.78 5.94 1.87
N ASP A 43 12.41 5.04 0.99
CA ASP A 43 12.44 5.21 -0.47
C ASP A 43 11.15 4.64 -1.10
N PHE A 44 9.98 5.09 -0.60
CA PHE A 44 8.70 4.47 -0.94
C PHE A 44 8.39 4.51 -2.45
N ASP A 45 8.77 5.57 -3.13
CA ASP A 45 8.69 5.70 -4.59
C ASP A 45 9.52 4.61 -5.30
N VAL A 46 10.76 4.37 -4.87
CA VAL A 46 11.63 3.32 -5.38
C VAL A 46 11.07 1.94 -5.05
N PHE A 47 10.51 1.77 -3.86
CA PHE A 47 9.83 0.53 -3.44
C PHE A 47 8.69 0.19 -4.39
N VAL A 48 7.79 1.14 -4.67
CA VAL A 48 6.65 0.95 -5.58
C VAL A 48 7.11 0.67 -7.00
N ILE A 49 8.10 1.40 -7.53
CA ILE A 49 8.59 1.20 -8.90
C ILE A 49 9.19 -0.19 -9.09
N LYS A 50 10.00 -0.66 -8.13
CA LYS A 50 10.73 -1.93 -8.21
C LYS A 50 9.93 -3.15 -7.80
N LEU A 51 8.72 -2.98 -7.24
CA LEU A 51 7.85 -4.11 -6.95
C LEU A 51 7.41 -4.79 -8.26
N PRO A 52 7.47 -6.14 -8.32
CA PRO A 52 6.80 -6.92 -9.36
C PRO A 52 5.30 -6.60 -9.41
N ASP A 53 4.68 -6.72 -10.58
CA ASP A 53 3.29 -6.32 -10.81
C ASP A 53 2.29 -7.02 -9.87
N ASP A 54 2.49 -8.32 -9.60
CA ASP A 54 1.64 -9.10 -8.68
C ASP A 54 1.72 -8.56 -7.24
N ARG A 55 2.91 -8.17 -6.80
CA ARG A 55 3.14 -7.62 -5.45
C ARG A 55 2.71 -6.16 -5.35
N ARG A 56 2.80 -5.41 -6.44
CA ARG A 56 2.26 -4.05 -6.55
C ARG A 56 0.74 -4.07 -6.43
N GLN A 57 0.07 -5.06 -7.06
CA GLN A 57 -1.36 -5.26 -6.91
C GLN A 57 -1.75 -5.60 -5.46
N LYS A 58 -1.00 -6.50 -4.81
CA LYS A 58 -1.20 -6.82 -3.38
C LYS A 58 -1.06 -5.61 -2.46
N LEU A 59 -0.10 -4.71 -2.76
CA LEU A 59 0.05 -3.45 -2.04
C LEU A 59 -1.18 -2.56 -2.23
N CYS A 60 -1.69 -2.43 -3.46
CA CYS A 60 -2.93 -1.71 -3.72
C CYS A 60 -4.12 -2.30 -2.97
N ASP A 61 -4.25 -3.63 -2.96
CA ASP A 61 -5.32 -4.33 -2.25
C ASP A 61 -5.26 -4.05 -0.75
N LEU A 62 -4.08 -4.17 -0.13
CA LEU A 62 -3.86 -3.85 1.28
C LEU A 62 -4.19 -2.38 1.60
N ILE A 63 -3.76 -1.43 0.76
CA ILE A 63 -4.09 -0.01 0.92
C ILE A 63 -5.61 0.20 0.84
N ASN A 64 -6.27 -0.41 -0.14
CA ASN A 64 -7.71 -0.26 -0.36
C ASN A 64 -8.52 -0.84 0.80
N ASP A 65 -8.13 -2.00 1.32
CA ASP A 65 -8.78 -2.65 2.46
C ASP A 65 -8.61 -1.80 3.73
N ARG A 66 -7.39 -1.31 3.99
CA ARG A 66 -7.08 -0.52 5.18
C ARG A 66 -7.75 0.85 5.19
N LEU A 67 -7.90 1.46 4.01
CA LEU A 67 -8.53 2.77 3.86
C LEU A 67 -10.04 2.68 3.62
N GLY A 68 -10.62 1.47 3.58
CA GLY A 68 -12.05 1.25 3.28
C GLY A 68 -12.46 1.71 1.89
N LEU A 69 -11.50 1.85 0.95
CA LEU A 69 -11.75 2.40 -0.39
C LEU A 69 -12.57 1.45 -1.26
N ARG A 70 -12.61 0.14 -0.94
CA ARG A 70 -13.44 -0.84 -1.65
C ARG A 70 -14.94 -0.66 -1.39
N ALA A 71 -15.33 -0.23 -0.18
CA ALA A 71 -16.73 0.04 0.15
C ALA A 71 -17.27 1.28 -0.56
N SER A 72 -16.46 2.34 -0.66
CA SER A 72 -16.83 3.59 -1.34
C SER A 72 -17.01 3.48 -2.86
N VAL A 73 -16.54 2.40 -3.49
CA VAL A 73 -16.71 2.19 -4.95
C VAL A 73 -18.04 1.50 -5.26
N LEU A 74 -18.58 0.69 -4.34
CA LEU A 74 -19.88 0.03 -4.52
C LEU A 74 -21.04 1.01 -4.29
N GLU A 75 -20.95 1.88 -3.27
CA GLU A 75 -21.98 2.90 -3.01
C GLU A 75 -22.04 4.02 -4.08
N ALA A 76 -20.95 4.23 -4.84
CA ALA A 76 -20.91 5.21 -5.92
C ALA A 76 -21.35 4.64 -7.29
N ALA A 77 -21.65 3.33 -7.34
CA ALA A 77 -22.11 2.63 -8.53
C ALA A 77 -23.63 2.28 -8.48
N GLU A 78 -24.31 2.64 -7.39
CA GLU A 78 -25.77 2.69 -7.25
C GLU A 78 -26.31 4.11 -7.50
#